data_AF-A0ABD4RX98-F1
#
_entry.id   AF-A0ABD4RX98-F1
#
_cell.length_a   1.000
_cell.length_b   1.000
_cell.length_c   1.000
_cell.angle_alpha   90.00
_cell.angle_beta   90.00
_cell.angle_gamma   90.00
#
_symmetry.space_group_name_H-M   'P 1'
#
loop_
_entity.id
_entity.type
_entity.pdbx_description
1 polymer ?
#
loop_
_entity_poly.entity_id
_entity_poly.type
_entity_poly.pdbx_seq_one_letter_code
_entity_poly.pdbx_strand_id
1 'polypeptide(L)'
;MGDTRVLHCGDIIDNYYLCINESIAGFTKRGQNKGDIIYFAVRIDKTSYCGARGLLGDITDYRPNWEDVEKYKHCFRVEKMEYCKPFNLNILKECHDRWGLKFLIGSKPFNDKKAINLLNKKFKANKTKKICDIYEYIDSKINNNSEDDVDEKTIVDTEEEIKIMGTFQTINFKSETDIQRGLEPLVTKHFYQLFPFTEENSVLISENRAFSTSGVKNDNSENIKGIKSIPDALLISYDKSSKKAPLKLNLIEYECYGEGKVRASEKFTYLNGQVIPQLMRFASAFSIITDNKLRDKTIKSWIEKIMTYVESNEQVNEKIIRWMKELNPNIKQMAIYRDFESELRKSFKMNINIILIIDEMTSEQKETIKNIIRSFKLDNTSSKENYIDFSSYIVRLEQKIDVYNKDGDYALSFQ
;
A
#
# COMPACT_ATOMS: atom_id res chain seq x y z
N MET A 1 20.45 6.76 13.70
CA MET A 1 19.33 6.39 14.59
C MET A 1 18.13 7.15 14.07
N GLY A 2 17.02 6.50 13.74
CA GLY A 2 15.86 7.20 13.18
C GLY A 2 15.13 8.04 14.21
N ASP A 3 14.14 8.80 13.75
CA ASP A 3 13.36 9.72 14.59
C ASP A 3 12.41 8.96 15.52
N THR A 4 11.92 9.61 16.58
CA THR A 4 10.89 9.04 17.46
C THR A 4 9.52 9.62 17.13
N ARG A 5 8.49 8.77 17.10
CA ARG A 5 7.10 9.13 16.77
C ARG A 5 6.12 8.36 17.64
N VAL A 6 4.91 8.90 17.78
CA VAL A 6 3.75 8.16 18.29
C VAL A 6 2.79 7.93 17.13
N LEU A 7 2.39 6.69 16.88
CA LEU A 7 1.34 6.34 15.93
C LEU A 7 0.05 6.12 16.72
N HIS A 8 -0.86 7.08 16.61
CA HIS A 8 -2.14 7.06 17.31
C HIS A 8 -3.23 6.47 16.40
N CYS A 9 -3.80 5.33 16.80
CA CYS A 9 -4.82 4.60 16.03
C CYS A 9 -6.26 5.13 16.23
N GLY A 10 -6.42 6.27 16.89
CA GLY A 10 -7.73 6.86 17.20
C GLY A 10 -8.49 6.03 18.23
N ASP A 11 -9.80 5.90 18.05
CA ASP A 11 -10.70 5.13 18.91
C ASP A 11 -10.91 3.69 18.45
N ILE A 12 -10.40 3.36 17.27
CA ILE A 12 -10.63 2.06 16.66
C ILE A 12 -9.58 1.10 17.22
N ILE A 13 -9.91 0.46 18.34
CA ILE A 13 -9.01 -0.48 19.02
C ILE A 13 -8.61 -1.65 18.12
N ASP A 14 -9.49 -2.06 17.22
CA ASP A 14 -9.19 -3.10 16.23
C ASP A 14 -8.04 -2.68 15.31
N ASN A 15 -7.97 -1.41 14.90
CA ASN A 15 -6.86 -0.91 14.09
C ASN A 15 -5.54 -0.97 14.88
N TYR A 16 -5.57 -0.65 16.18
CA TYR A 16 -4.40 -0.77 17.06
C TYR A 16 -3.91 -2.22 17.13
N TYR A 17 -4.80 -3.17 17.38
CA TYR A 17 -4.44 -4.58 17.42
C TYR A 17 -4.00 -5.12 16.06
N LEU A 18 -4.64 -4.70 14.97
CA LEU A 18 -4.22 -5.04 13.60
C LEU A 18 -2.80 -4.56 13.33
N CYS A 19 -2.47 -3.30 13.64
CA CYS A 19 -1.11 -2.77 13.45
C CYS A 19 -0.06 -3.63 14.18
N ILE A 20 -0.36 -4.03 15.42
CA ILE A 20 0.59 -4.78 16.25
C ILE A 20 0.68 -6.25 15.80
N ASN A 21 -0.45 -6.91 15.61
CA ASN A 21 -0.51 -8.34 15.26
C ASN A 21 0.03 -8.59 13.85
N GLU A 22 -0.22 -7.67 12.93
CA GLU A 22 0.29 -7.74 11.56
C GLU A 22 1.69 -7.14 11.42
N SER A 23 2.20 -6.46 12.45
CA SER A 23 3.47 -5.73 12.44
C SER A 23 3.55 -4.75 11.27
N ILE A 24 2.51 -3.92 11.12
CA ILE A 24 2.38 -2.91 10.08
C ILE A 24 2.03 -1.56 10.72
N ALA A 25 2.70 -0.51 10.26
CA ALA A 25 2.37 0.88 10.58
C ALA A 25 1.90 1.60 9.32
N GLY A 26 0.64 2.08 9.31
CA GLY A 26 0.05 2.86 8.23
C GLY A 26 0.08 4.36 8.53
N PHE A 27 0.44 5.18 7.54
CA PHE A 27 0.55 6.63 7.68
C PHE A 27 -0.28 7.37 6.61
N THR A 28 -0.99 8.41 7.03
CA THR A 28 -1.80 9.25 6.14
C THR A 28 -0.98 10.32 5.41
N LYS A 29 0.21 10.64 5.94
CA LYS A 29 1.17 11.61 5.37
C LYS A 29 2.50 10.92 5.05
N ARG A 30 3.26 11.50 4.10
CA ARG A 30 4.65 11.10 3.80
C ARG A 30 5.60 11.66 4.87
N GLY A 31 6.81 11.09 4.98
CA GLY A 31 7.90 11.63 5.82
C GLY A 31 8.43 10.68 6.89
N GLN A 32 7.96 9.44 6.94
CA GLN A 32 8.51 8.38 7.79
C GLN A 32 9.66 7.68 7.07
N ASN A 33 10.68 7.29 7.83
CA ASN A 33 11.86 6.64 7.29
C ASN A 33 12.11 5.29 7.98
N LYS A 34 12.76 4.38 7.25
CA LYS A 34 13.29 3.14 7.83
C LYS A 34 14.23 3.49 8.99
N GLY A 35 14.03 2.81 10.13
CA GLY A 35 14.79 3.01 11.35
C GLY A 35 14.17 3.97 12.38
N ASP A 36 13.02 4.58 12.08
CA ASP A 36 12.27 5.39 13.05
C ASP A 36 11.68 4.50 14.16
N ILE A 37 11.63 5.01 15.40
CA ILE A 37 11.01 4.34 16.54
C ILE A 37 9.56 4.81 16.66
N ILE A 38 8.62 3.86 16.60
CA ILE A 38 7.18 4.12 16.71
C ILE A 38 6.65 3.58 18.03
N TYR A 39 5.97 4.43 18.79
CA TYR A 39 5.12 4.02 19.90
C TYR A 39 3.67 3.91 19.42
N PHE A 40 3.06 2.74 19.53
CA PHE A 40 1.66 2.53 19.16
C PHE A 40 0.77 2.96 20.31
N ALA A 41 -0.22 3.79 19.98
CA ALA A 41 -1.17 4.33 20.93
C ALA A 41 -2.61 4.19 20.43
N VAL A 42 -3.53 4.04 21.37
CA VAL A 42 -4.97 4.00 21.13
C VAL A 42 -5.67 4.85 22.19
N ARG A 43 -6.83 5.41 21.84
CA ARG A 43 -7.64 6.15 22.78
C ARG A 43 -8.81 5.31 23.28
N ILE A 44 -9.00 5.34 24.59
CA ILE A 44 -10.12 4.71 25.29
C ILE A 44 -10.56 5.67 26.39
N ASP A 45 -11.86 5.94 26.48
CA ASP A 45 -12.45 6.87 27.45
C ASP A 45 -11.70 8.21 27.52
N LYS A 46 -11.53 8.85 26.35
CA LYS A 46 -10.81 10.12 26.15
C LYS A 46 -9.32 10.11 26.53
N THR A 47 -8.77 8.97 26.91
CA THR A 47 -7.38 8.84 27.34
C THR A 47 -6.56 8.04 26.34
N SER A 48 -5.42 8.58 25.92
CA SER A 48 -4.49 7.88 25.03
C SER A 48 -3.54 6.96 25.81
N TYR A 49 -3.54 5.68 25.48
CA TYR A 49 -2.69 4.67 26.08
C TYR A 49 -1.68 4.15 25.06
N CYS A 50 -0.44 3.93 25.50
CA CYS A 50 0.58 3.24 24.73
C CYS A 50 0.84 1.85 25.32
N GLY A 51 0.80 0.82 24.48
CA GLY A 51 1.05 -0.58 24.89
C GLY A 51 2.14 -1.29 24.08
N ALA A 52 2.58 -0.73 22.96
CA ALA A 52 3.63 -1.34 22.13
C ALA A 52 4.55 -0.30 21.50
N ARG A 53 5.74 -0.74 21.11
CA ARG A 53 6.65 0.04 20.26
C ARG A 53 7.42 -0.85 19.31
N GLY A 54 7.90 -0.29 18.22
CA GLY A 54 8.75 -1.01 17.27
C GLY A 54 9.61 -0.06 16.45
N LEU A 55 10.43 -0.65 15.58
CA LEU A 55 11.27 0.05 14.62
C LEU A 55 10.62 -0.03 13.23
N LEU A 56 10.53 1.08 12.49
CA LEU A 56 10.10 1.02 11.10
C LEU A 56 11.14 0.26 10.27
N GLY A 57 10.70 -0.80 9.61
CA GLY A 57 11.45 -1.55 8.63
C GLY A 57 11.23 -1.01 7.22
N ASP A 58 11.15 -1.92 6.25
CA ASP A 58 10.92 -1.57 4.84
C ASP A 58 9.47 -1.15 4.56
N ILE A 59 9.31 -0.30 3.54
CA ILE A 59 8.00 0.02 2.96
C ILE A 59 7.36 -1.27 2.44
N THR A 60 6.07 -1.41 2.65
CA THR A 60 5.28 -2.54 2.18
C THR A 60 3.96 -2.06 1.58
N ASP A 61 3.51 -2.78 0.56
CA ASP A 61 2.21 -2.60 -0.05
C ASP A 61 1.12 -3.43 0.66
N TYR A 62 1.51 -4.27 1.63
CA TYR A 62 0.57 -4.98 2.48
C TYR A 62 -0.15 -4.02 3.41
N ARG A 63 -1.48 -4.02 3.30
CA ARG A 63 -2.36 -3.25 4.16
C ARG A 63 -3.27 -4.21 4.92
N PRO A 64 -3.22 -4.23 6.25
CA PRO A 64 -4.20 -4.94 7.06
C PRO A 64 -5.62 -4.52 6.68
N ASN A 65 -6.61 -5.32 7.06
CA ASN A 65 -8.01 -5.04 6.80
C ASN A 65 -8.57 -3.92 7.69
N TRP A 66 -7.96 -2.74 7.63
CA TRP A 66 -8.44 -1.53 8.26
C TRP A 66 -9.70 -1.04 7.53
N GLU A 67 -10.68 -0.59 8.29
CA GLU A 67 -11.92 -0.03 7.75
C GLU A 67 -11.63 1.17 6.82
N ASP A 68 -10.62 1.97 7.16
CA ASP A 68 -10.17 3.17 6.45
C ASP A 68 -8.88 2.97 5.64
N VAL A 69 -8.66 1.78 5.09
CA VAL A 69 -7.40 1.40 4.41
C VAL A 69 -6.90 2.41 3.35
N GLU A 70 -7.84 3.13 2.73
CA GLU A 70 -7.58 4.12 1.68
C GLU A 70 -6.92 5.40 2.17
N LYS A 71 -7.11 5.76 3.45
CA LYS A 71 -6.51 6.98 4.03
C LYS A 71 -5.00 6.84 4.20
N TYR A 72 -4.51 5.62 4.36
CA TYR A 72 -3.09 5.34 4.59
C TYR A 72 -2.32 5.32 3.27
N LYS A 73 -1.54 6.37 3.01
CA LYS A 73 -0.79 6.53 1.76
C LYS A 73 0.45 5.64 1.74
N HIS A 74 1.07 5.40 2.89
CA HIS A 74 2.30 4.62 3.05
C HIS A 74 2.18 3.65 4.21
N CYS A 75 2.68 2.43 4.02
CA CYS A 75 2.73 1.42 5.06
C CYS A 75 4.16 0.92 5.21
N PHE A 76 4.56 0.67 6.45
CA PHE A 76 5.87 0.15 6.79
C PHE A 76 5.71 -1.13 7.59
N ARG A 77 6.60 -2.10 7.32
CA ARG A 77 6.81 -3.23 8.24
C ARG A 77 7.35 -2.68 9.56
N VAL A 78 7.00 -3.34 10.65
CA VAL A 78 7.48 -2.98 11.99
C VAL A 78 8.37 -4.11 12.49
N GLU A 79 9.65 -3.80 12.65
CA GLU A 79 10.65 -4.71 13.18
C GLU A 79 10.80 -4.54 14.69
N LYS A 80 11.32 -5.58 15.36
CA LYS A 80 11.66 -5.55 16.79
C LYS A 80 10.52 -5.01 17.66
N MET A 81 9.31 -5.51 17.42
CA MET A 81 8.14 -5.16 18.22
C MET A 81 8.39 -5.54 19.68
N GLU A 82 8.16 -4.58 20.58
CA GLU A 82 8.21 -4.75 22.02
C GLU A 82 6.87 -4.37 22.62
N TYR A 83 6.50 -5.04 23.72
CA TYR A 83 5.23 -4.85 24.41
C TYR A 83 5.45 -4.32 25.82
N CYS A 84 4.45 -3.60 26.32
CA CYS A 84 4.40 -3.18 27.71
C CYS A 84 2.96 -3.21 28.22
N LYS A 85 2.79 -3.22 29.55
CA LYS A 85 1.51 -2.91 30.16
C LYS A 85 1.10 -1.50 29.74
N PRO A 86 -0.14 -1.30 29.24
CA PRO A 86 -0.57 -0.01 28.76
C PRO A 86 -0.35 1.10 29.80
N PHE A 87 0.19 2.22 29.35
CA PHE A 87 0.35 3.39 30.21
C PHE A 87 -0.21 4.64 29.54
N ASN A 88 -0.77 5.51 30.36
CA ASN A 88 -1.39 6.75 29.92
C ASN A 88 -0.29 7.71 29.40
N LEU A 89 -0.50 8.24 28.19
CA LEU A 89 0.40 9.19 27.53
C LEU A 89 0.33 10.62 28.11
N ASN A 90 -0.63 10.92 29.00
CA ASN A 90 -0.70 12.17 29.78
C ASN A 90 0.58 12.47 30.56
N ILE A 91 1.46 11.50 30.78
CA ILE A 91 2.82 11.73 31.30
C ILE A 91 3.58 12.80 30.47
N LEU A 92 3.26 12.95 29.19
CA LEU A 92 3.89 13.93 28.30
C LEU A 92 3.48 15.39 28.62
N LYS A 93 2.43 15.62 29.43
CA LYS A 93 2.11 16.94 30.00
C LYS A 93 3.31 17.55 30.73
N GLU A 94 4.16 16.71 31.35
CA GLU A 94 5.40 17.16 32.01
C GLU A 94 6.41 17.83 31.05
N CYS A 95 6.25 17.64 29.74
CA CYS A 95 7.17 18.15 28.71
C CYS A 95 6.59 19.35 27.95
N HIS A 96 5.27 19.45 27.80
CA HIS A 96 4.62 20.52 27.07
C HIS A 96 3.13 20.61 27.42
N ASP A 97 2.59 21.82 27.60
CA ASP A 97 1.17 21.98 27.99
C ASP A 97 0.22 21.44 26.92
N ARG A 98 0.52 21.71 25.64
CA ARG A 98 -0.20 21.14 24.48
C ARG A 98 0.45 19.85 23.97
N TRP A 99 0.73 18.90 24.86
CA TRP A 99 1.48 17.66 24.53
C TRP A 99 0.83 16.82 23.42
N GLY A 100 -0.50 16.71 23.41
CA GLY A 100 -1.23 15.93 22.41
C GLY A 100 -0.97 16.44 20.99
N LEU A 101 -1.07 17.76 20.79
CA LEU A 101 -0.79 18.40 19.51
C LEU A 101 0.67 18.19 19.06
N LYS A 102 1.61 18.32 20.01
CA LYS A 102 3.05 18.24 19.72
C LYS A 102 3.52 16.82 19.40
N PHE A 103 2.97 15.80 20.07
CA PHE A 103 3.54 14.45 20.05
C PHE A 103 2.65 13.38 19.39
N LEU A 104 1.34 13.57 19.30
CA LEU A 104 0.40 12.57 18.76
C LEU A 104 -0.03 12.86 17.32
N ILE A 105 -0.09 14.13 16.91
CA ILE A 105 -0.68 14.51 15.62
C ILE A 105 0.14 13.98 14.45
N GLY A 106 -0.55 13.26 13.56
CA GLY A 106 -0.03 12.84 12.25
C GLY A 106 1.22 11.96 12.31
N SER A 107 1.57 11.43 13.48
CA SER A 107 2.83 10.72 13.73
C SER A 107 4.06 11.51 13.25
N LYS A 108 4.06 12.83 13.51
CA LYS A 108 5.20 13.71 13.21
C LYS A 108 6.44 13.26 14.01
N PRO A 109 7.66 13.39 13.44
CA PRO A 109 8.88 13.12 14.18
C PRO A 109 9.08 14.19 15.25
N PHE A 110 9.55 13.79 16.42
CA PHE A 110 9.95 14.72 17.46
C PHE A 110 11.29 14.33 18.08
N ASN A 111 12.11 15.35 18.35
CA ASN A 111 13.48 15.21 18.86
C ASN A 111 13.63 15.73 20.31
N ASP A 112 12.50 15.90 21.01
CA ASP A 112 12.45 16.36 22.39
C ASP A 112 13.02 15.28 23.33
N LYS A 113 14.28 15.47 23.75
CA LYS A 113 15.01 14.51 24.59
C LYS A 113 14.29 14.19 25.89
N LYS A 114 13.58 15.16 26.49
CA LYS A 114 12.85 14.95 27.75
C LYS A 114 11.68 14.01 27.53
N ALA A 115 10.87 14.27 26.50
CA ALA A 115 9.74 13.43 26.13
C ALA A 115 10.19 12.00 25.73
N ILE A 116 11.23 11.88 24.92
CA ILE A 116 11.80 10.59 24.49
C ILE A 116 12.27 9.78 25.70
N ASN A 117 12.99 10.41 26.63
CA ASN A 117 13.47 9.73 27.84
C ASN A 117 12.31 9.30 28.74
N LEU A 118 11.27 10.13 28.87
CA LEU A 118 10.11 9.82 29.68
C LEU A 118 9.32 8.63 29.13
N LEU A 119 9.05 8.62 27.82
CA LEU A 119 8.43 7.49 27.11
C LEU A 119 9.25 6.22 27.28
N ASN A 120 10.55 6.28 27.02
CA ASN A 120 11.45 5.13 27.17
C ASN A 120 11.45 4.59 28.61
N LYS A 121 11.50 5.48 29.61
CA LYS A 121 11.50 5.10 31.02
C LYS A 121 10.20 4.39 31.41
N LYS A 122 9.05 4.98 31.05
CA LYS A 122 7.72 4.41 31.36
C LYS A 122 7.48 3.09 30.60
N PHE A 123 7.88 3.02 29.34
CA PHE A 123 7.80 1.81 28.55
C PHE A 123 8.63 0.68 29.16
N LYS A 124 9.90 0.94 29.49
CA LYS A 124 10.80 -0.07 30.09
C LYS A 124 10.31 -0.55 31.45
N ALA A 125 9.79 0.35 32.29
CA ALA A 125 9.24 -0.02 33.60
C ALA A 125 8.03 -0.95 33.50
N ASN A 126 7.27 -0.83 32.41
CA ASN A 126 6.06 -1.63 32.16
C ASN A 126 6.28 -2.78 31.17
N LYS A 127 7.52 -3.08 30.77
CA LYS A 127 7.79 -4.03 29.69
C LYS A 127 7.22 -5.42 29.98
N THR A 128 6.59 -6.01 28.97
CA THR A 128 5.98 -7.34 29.04
C THR A 128 6.49 -8.22 27.91
N LYS A 129 6.29 -9.53 28.03
CA LYS A 129 6.67 -10.51 27.00
C LYS A 129 5.64 -10.63 25.87
N LYS A 130 4.39 -10.26 26.12
CA LYS A 130 3.27 -10.39 25.19
C LYS A 130 2.42 -9.13 25.23
N ILE A 131 1.66 -8.91 24.16
CA ILE A 131 0.64 -7.87 24.10
C ILE A 131 -0.37 -8.09 25.24
N CYS A 132 -0.73 -7.02 25.93
CA CYS A 132 -1.76 -7.02 26.96
C CYS A 132 -3.09 -6.60 26.35
N ASP A 133 -4.18 -7.17 26.85
CA ASP A 133 -5.50 -6.62 26.58
C ASP A 133 -5.63 -5.27 27.31
N ILE A 134 -5.90 -4.21 26.53
CA ILE A 134 -6.05 -2.87 27.07
C ILE A 134 -7.32 -2.76 27.92
N TYR A 135 -8.40 -3.46 27.58
CA TYR A 135 -9.65 -3.40 28.35
C TYR A 135 -9.49 -4.03 29.73
N GLU A 136 -8.88 -5.22 29.83
CA GLU A 136 -8.60 -5.85 31.13
C GLU A 136 -7.78 -4.95 32.06
N TYR A 137 -6.85 -4.16 31.49
CA TYR A 137 -6.04 -3.24 32.26
C TYR A 137 -6.83 -2.02 32.76
N ILE A 138 -7.73 -1.48 31.92
CA ILE A 138 -8.57 -0.34 32.26
C ILE A 138 -9.60 -0.73 33.32
N ASP A 139 -10.28 -1.87 33.16
CA ASP A 139 -11.26 -2.38 34.14
C ASP A 139 -10.62 -2.63 35.52
N SER A 140 -9.34 -3.04 35.55
CA SER A 140 -8.60 -3.23 36.82
C SER A 140 -8.23 -1.92 37.55
N LYS A 141 -8.32 -0.77 36.89
CA LYS A 141 -7.90 0.55 37.41
C LYS A 141 -9.00 1.60 37.52
N ILE A 142 -10.19 1.38 36.95
CA ILE A 142 -11.31 2.35 36.95
C ILE A 142 -11.88 2.64 38.35
N ASN A 143 -11.48 1.94 39.41
CA ASN A 143 -12.03 2.19 40.73
C ASN A 143 -11.43 3.39 41.51
N ASN A 144 -10.63 4.28 40.90
CA ASN A 144 -10.30 5.58 41.49
C ASN A 144 -9.80 6.60 40.45
N ASN A 145 -10.45 7.76 40.45
CA ASN A 145 -10.15 9.02 39.76
C ASN A 145 -10.72 9.18 38.34
N SER A 146 -11.98 9.60 38.31
CA SER A 146 -12.53 10.54 37.33
C SER A 146 -11.91 11.93 37.47
N GLU A 147 -11.95 12.68 36.38
CA GLU A 147 -11.51 14.08 36.17
C GLU A 147 -10.13 14.26 35.52
N ASP A 148 -10.13 14.15 34.19
CA ASP A 148 -9.41 15.09 33.31
C ASP A 148 -9.93 14.88 31.87
N ASP A 149 -10.96 15.65 31.51
CA ASP A 149 -11.55 15.67 30.17
C ASP A 149 -10.55 16.19 29.13
N VAL A 150 -10.09 15.32 28.24
CA VAL A 150 -9.62 15.75 26.92
C VAL A 150 -10.80 15.64 25.96
N ASP A 151 -11.50 16.75 25.79
CA ASP A 151 -12.68 16.84 24.94
C ASP A 151 -12.27 16.94 23.46
N GLU A 152 -12.43 15.83 22.73
CA GLU A 152 -11.90 15.67 21.38
C GLU A 152 -12.86 16.15 20.30
N LYS A 153 -13.17 17.44 20.34
CA LYS A 153 -13.13 18.22 19.10
C LYS A 153 -11.70 18.72 18.78
N THR A 154 -10.69 18.35 19.60
CA THR A 154 -9.34 18.96 19.59
C THR A 154 -8.17 18.08 19.10
N ILE A 155 -8.37 16.80 18.74
CA ILE A 155 -7.33 16.01 18.03
C ILE A 155 -7.62 15.96 16.51
N VAL A 156 -8.72 16.57 16.07
CA VAL A 156 -9.02 16.82 14.65
C VAL A 156 -8.55 18.23 14.28
N ASP A 157 -7.71 18.31 13.24
CA ASP A 157 -7.28 19.49 12.48
C ASP A 157 -6.64 20.69 13.22
N THR A 158 -5.31 20.70 13.18
CA THR A 158 -4.39 21.85 12.98
C THR A 158 -4.89 23.27 13.30
N GLU A 159 -4.38 23.87 14.39
CA GLU A 159 -4.13 25.33 14.50
C GLU A 159 -2.82 25.75 13.79
N GLU A 160 -2.12 24.83 13.12
CA GLU A 160 -1.02 25.22 12.23
C GLU A 160 -1.61 25.81 10.94
N GLU A 161 -1.28 27.06 10.64
CA GLU A 161 -1.65 27.71 9.39
C GLU A 161 -1.26 26.82 8.19
N ILE A 162 -2.25 26.47 7.37
CA ILE A 162 -2.03 25.65 6.18
C ILE A 162 -1.15 26.45 5.23
N LYS A 163 0.10 26.01 5.05
CA LYS A 163 1.04 26.65 4.13
C LYS A 163 0.71 26.25 2.70
N ILE A 164 0.06 27.16 1.98
CA ILE A 164 -0.25 27.00 0.56
C ILE A 164 0.98 27.27 -0.28
N MET A 165 1.41 26.28 -1.06
CA MET A 165 2.54 26.37 -1.97
C MET A 165 2.23 27.20 -3.20
N GLY A 166 1.00 27.11 -3.70
CA GLY A 166 0.62 27.67 -4.99
C GLY A 166 -0.79 27.28 -5.40
N THR A 167 -1.22 27.86 -6.51
CA THR A 167 -2.48 27.54 -7.19
C THR A 167 -2.20 26.77 -8.47
N PHE A 168 -3.04 25.78 -8.70
CA PHE A 168 -3.00 24.87 -9.82
C PHE A 168 -4.39 24.77 -10.43
N GLN A 169 -4.44 24.38 -11.69
CA GLN A 169 -5.67 24.05 -12.39
C GLN A 169 -5.60 22.62 -12.87
N THR A 170 -6.64 21.86 -12.60
CA THR A 170 -6.76 20.50 -13.13
C THR A 170 -7.02 20.61 -14.63
N ILE A 171 -6.19 19.95 -15.43
CA ILE A 171 -6.37 19.80 -16.88
C ILE A 171 -6.58 18.33 -17.21
N ASN A 172 -7.40 18.06 -18.22
CA ASN A 172 -7.61 16.68 -18.66
C ASN A 172 -6.35 16.15 -19.34
N PHE A 173 -6.11 14.84 -19.20
CA PHE A 173 -5.22 14.15 -20.13
C PHE A 173 -5.85 14.14 -21.52
N LYS A 174 -5.02 14.10 -22.56
CA LYS A 174 -5.53 14.08 -23.94
C LYS A 174 -6.12 12.70 -24.29
N SER A 175 -5.39 11.65 -23.94
CA SER A 175 -5.82 10.26 -24.00
C SER A 175 -4.96 9.42 -23.04
N GLU A 176 -5.12 8.11 -23.06
CA GLU A 176 -4.24 7.19 -22.32
C GLU A 176 -2.80 7.21 -22.90
N THR A 177 -2.67 7.07 -24.22
CA THR A 177 -1.39 6.79 -24.90
C THR A 177 -0.73 8.00 -25.58
N ASP A 178 -1.28 9.22 -25.44
CA ASP A 178 -0.69 10.41 -26.08
C ASP A 178 0.76 10.64 -25.58
N ILE A 179 1.68 10.95 -26.50
CA ILE A 179 3.11 10.99 -26.19
C ILE A 179 3.46 12.09 -25.16
N GLN A 180 2.74 13.21 -25.18
CA GLN A 180 3.06 14.38 -24.35
C GLN A 180 2.09 14.58 -23.18
N ARG A 181 0.79 14.35 -23.43
CA ARG A 181 -0.29 14.53 -22.44
C ARG A 181 -1.09 13.25 -22.25
N GLY A 182 -0.46 12.10 -22.49
CA GLY A 182 -1.02 10.78 -22.20
C GLY A 182 -0.81 10.38 -20.75
N LEU A 183 -1.81 9.74 -20.16
CA LEU A 183 -1.73 9.25 -18.80
C LEU A 183 -0.63 8.20 -18.64
N GLU A 184 -0.57 7.19 -19.52
CA GLU A 184 0.38 6.08 -19.42
C GLU A 184 1.85 6.57 -19.52
N PRO A 185 2.27 7.34 -20.55
CA PRO A 185 3.67 7.77 -20.66
C PRO A 185 4.12 8.66 -19.49
N LEU A 186 3.25 9.56 -19.02
CA LEU A 186 3.57 10.47 -17.92
C LEU A 186 3.65 9.71 -16.59
N VAL A 187 2.70 8.83 -16.31
CA VAL A 187 2.69 8.07 -15.06
C VAL A 187 3.83 7.07 -15.04
N THR A 188 4.09 6.35 -16.14
CA THR A 188 5.20 5.38 -16.22
C THR A 188 6.54 6.05 -15.95
N LYS A 189 6.77 7.23 -16.55
CA LYS A 189 8.02 8.00 -16.35
C LYS A 189 8.22 8.44 -14.88
N HIS A 190 7.14 8.70 -14.16
CA HIS A 190 7.17 9.22 -12.79
C HIS A 190 6.66 8.19 -11.75
N PHE A 191 6.63 6.91 -12.10
CA PHE A 191 5.93 5.86 -11.35
C PHE A 191 6.34 5.82 -9.86
N TYR A 192 7.64 5.75 -9.59
CA TYR A 192 8.21 5.67 -8.23
C TYR A 192 8.09 6.98 -7.42
N GLN A 193 7.81 8.11 -8.07
CA GLN A 193 7.55 9.38 -7.38
C GLN A 193 6.09 9.47 -6.92
N LEU A 194 5.20 8.89 -7.73
CA LEU A 194 3.75 8.92 -7.52
C LEU A 194 3.30 7.86 -6.50
N PHE A 195 3.80 6.63 -6.62
CA PHE A 195 3.27 5.47 -5.90
C PHE A 195 4.17 5.00 -4.75
N PRO A 196 3.64 4.26 -3.76
CA PRO A 196 4.39 3.78 -2.60
C PRO A 196 5.29 2.57 -2.90
N PHE A 197 5.83 2.48 -4.11
CA PHE A 197 6.77 1.43 -4.52
C PHE A 197 8.19 2.01 -4.55
N THR A 198 9.19 1.17 -4.30
CA THR A 198 10.60 1.58 -4.40
C THR A 198 11.30 0.83 -5.52
N GLU A 199 12.30 1.46 -6.13
CA GLU A 199 13.11 0.83 -7.17
C GLU A 199 13.86 -0.38 -6.62
N GLU A 200 14.33 -0.35 -5.38
CA GLU A 200 15.11 -1.45 -4.79
C GLU A 200 14.29 -2.73 -4.59
N ASN A 201 13.01 -2.58 -4.25
CA ASN A 201 12.10 -3.69 -3.92
C ASN A 201 11.05 -3.94 -5.01
N SER A 202 11.27 -3.43 -6.22
CA SER A 202 10.41 -3.77 -7.35
C SER A 202 11.11 -3.75 -8.71
N VAL A 203 10.47 -4.38 -9.68
CA VAL A 203 10.85 -4.37 -11.09
C VAL A 203 9.60 -4.02 -11.89
N LEU A 204 9.58 -2.84 -12.51
CA LEU A 204 8.53 -2.42 -13.44
C LEU A 204 8.95 -2.79 -14.87
N ILE A 205 8.14 -3.62 -15.51
CA ILE A 205 8.26 -3.98 -16.92
C ILE A 205 7.11 -3.29 -17.66
N SER A 206 7.40 -2.14 -18.27
CA SER A 206 6.41 -1.30 -18.96
C SER A 206 6.15 -1.71 -20.41
N GLU A 207 6.62 -2.87 -20.86
CA GLU A 207 6.42 -3.34 -22.23
C GLU A 207 5.12 -4.16 -22.35
N ASN A 208 4.04 -3.46 -22.68
CA ASN A 208 2.65 -3.93 -22.76
C ASN A 208 2.57 -5.25 -23.55
N ARG A 209 3.15 -5.30 -24.76
CA ARG A 209 2.96 -6.42 -25.71
C ARG A 209 3.60 -7.72 -25.29
N ALA A 210 4.52 -7.72 -24.33
CA ALA A 210 5.17 -8.94 -23.88
C ALA A 210 4.14 -9.86 -23.19
N PHE A 211 3.19 -9.35 -22.41
CA PHE A 211 2.43 -10.17 -21.47
C PHE A 211 0.99 -10.47 -21.91
N SER A 212 0.82 -11.12 -23.06
CA SER A 212 -0.54 -11.50 -23.48
C SER A 212 -1.06 -12.78 -22.81
N THR A 213 -2.33 -12.80 -22.39
CA THR A 213 -2.99 -14.01 -21.90
C THR A 213 -3.29 -15.00 -23.04
N SER A 214 -3.40 -16.29 -22.74
CA SER A 214 -3.79 -17.28 -23.74
C SER A 214 -5.29 -17.17 -24.02
N GLY A 215 -5.67 -16.97 -25.29
CA GLY A 215 -7.08 -16.94 -25.68
C GLY A 215 -7.73 -18.32 -25.58
N VAL A 216 -9.02 -18.37 -25.28
CA VAL A 216 -9.84 -19.59 -25.40
C VAL A 216 -10.11 -19.83 -26.88
N LYS A 217 -9.94 -21.08 -27.32
CA LYS A 217 -10.25 -21.51 -28.68
C LYS A 217 -11.69 -22.00 -28.78
N ASN A 218 -12.38 -21.66 -29.88
CA ASN A 218 -13.67 -22.27 -30.21
C ASN A 218 -13.47 -23.71 -30.73
N ASP A 219 -14.58 -24.41 -31.00
CA ASP A 219 -14.57 -25.78 -31.56
C ASP A 219 -13.84 -25.88 -32.91
N ASN A 220 -13.66 -24.75 -33.61
CA ASN A 220 -12.91 -24.63 -34.86
C ASN A 220 -11.41 -24.33 -34.64
N SER A 221 -10.91 -24.42 -33.40
CA SER A 221 -9.52 -24.10 -33.02
C SER A 221 -9.08 -22.66 -33.25
N GLU A 222 -10.03 -21.75 -33.53
CA GLU A 222 -9.79 -20.31 -33.66
C GLU A 222 -9.90 -19.64 -32.29
N ASN A 223 -9.04 -18.65 -32.02
CA ASN A 223 -9.17 -17.87 -30.80
C ASN A 223 -10.47 -17.07 -30.83
N ILE A 224 -11.30 -17.23 -29.80
CA ILE A 224 -12.47 -16.39 -29.62
C ILE A 224 -11.99 -14.93 -29.46
N LYS A 225 -12.41 -14.07 -30.39
CA LYS A 225 -12.05 -12.64 -30.37
C LYS A 225 -12.54 -12.01 -29.06
N GLY A 226 -11.66 -11.24 -28.40
CA GLY A 226 -11.98 -10.52 -27.17
C GLY A 226 -11.63 -11.23 -25.85
N ILE A 227 -11.13 -12.47 -25.86
CA ILE A 227 -10.71 -13.18 -24.63
C ILE A 227 -9.23 -12.94 -24.28
N LYS A 228 -8.41 -12.65 -25.28
CA LYS A 228 -7.00 -12.30 -25.08
C LYS A 228 -6.89 -10.89 -24.52
N SER A 229 -6.26 -10.76 -23.37
CA SER A 229 -5.97 -9.48 -22.71
C SER A 229 -4.46 -9.29 -22.55
N ILE A 230 -4.02 -8.04 -22.54
CA ILE A 230 -2.62 -7.65 -22.42
C ILE A 230 -2.61 -6.52 -21.39
N PRO A 231 -1.97 -6.67 -20.21
CA PRO A 231 -1.83 -5.56 -19.29
C PRO A 231 -0.83 -4.56 -19.89
N ASP A 232 -0.97 -3.29 -19.52
CA ASP A 232 -0.06 -2.26 -19.99
C ASP A 232 1.33 -2.40 -19.37
N ALA A 233 1.39 -2.78 -18.09
CA ALA A 233 2.65 -3.06 -17.43
C ALA A 233 2.55 -4.19 -16.41
N LEU A 234 3.70 -4.80 -16.11
CA LEU A 234 3.86 -5.76 -15.04
C LEU A 234 4.84 -5.22 -14.01
N LEU A 235 4.42 -5.09 -12.76
CA LEU A 235 5.28 -4.73 -11.64
C LEU A 235 5.45 -5.93 -10.71
N ILE A 236 6.68 -6.40 -10.56
CA ILE A 236 7.05 -7.44 -9.61
C ILE A 236 7.54 -6.74 -8.35
N SER A 237 6.81 -6.83 -7.24
CA SER A 237 7.25 -6.31 -5.94
C SER A 237 7.78 -7.44 -5.05
N TYR A 238 8.78 -7.11 -4.24
CA TYR A 238 9.43 -8.03 -3.31
C TYR A 238 9.20 -7.60 -1.86
N ASP A 239 8.67 -8.52 -1.07
CA ASP A 239 8.54 -8.41 0.38
C ASP A 239 8.83 -9.77 1.01
N LYS A 240 10.05 -9.94 1.54
CA LYS A 240 10.50 -11.15 2.25
C LYS A 240 9.55 -11.59 3.37
N SER A 241 8.82 -10.67 3.97
CA SER A 241 7.94 -10.93 5.12
C SER A 241 6.48 -11.16 4.71
N SER A 242 6.18 -11.21 3.41
CA SER A 242 4.83 -11.46 2.90
C SER A 242 4.30 -12.81 3.38
N LYS A 243 3.05 -12.80 3.87
CA LYS A 243 2.34 -14.01 4.33
C LYS A 243 1.87 -14.92 3.18
N LYS A 244 1.73 -14.38 1.96
CA LYS A 244 1.26 -15.12 0.77
C LYS A 244 2.44 -15.75 0.02
N ALA A 245 3.25 -14.90 -0.59
CA ALA A 245 4.49 -15.26 -1.28
C ALA A 245 5.42 -14.04 -1.26
N PRO A 246 6.76 -14.23 -1.20
CA PRO A 246 7.70 -13.11 -1.14
C PRO A 246 7.66 -12.18 -2.35
N LEU A 247 7.32 -12.71 -3.52
CA LEU A 247 7.08 -11.92 -4.71
C LEU A 247 5.57 -11.70 -4.88
N LYS A 248 5.20 -10.50 -5.33
CA LYS A 248 3.83 -10.17 -5.71
C LYS A 248 3.81 -9.66 -7.14
N LEU A 249 2.85 -10.15 -7.91
CA LEU A 249 2.68 -9.82 -9.32
C LEU A 249 1.57 -8.80 -9.46
N ASN A 250 1.95 -7.57 -9.79
CA ASN A 250 1.01 -6.47 -9.97
C ASN A 250 0.81 -6.22 -11.46
N LEU A 251 -0.39 -6.54 -11.96
CA LEU A 251 -0.78 -6.26 -13.34
C LEU A 251 -1.34 -4.84 -13.37
N ILE A 252 -0.69 -3.94 -14.08
CA ILE A 252 -1.05 -2.53 -14.15
C ILE A 252 -1.83 -2.29 -15.44
N GLU A 253 -2.95 -1.61 -15.28
CA GLU A 253 -3.78 -1.08 -16.35
C GLU A 253 -3.84 0.44 -16.23
N TYR A 254 -3.54 1.14 -17.31
CA TYR A 254 -3.73 2.57 -17.44
C TYR A 254 -5.04 2.85 -18.16
N GLU A 255 -5.89 3.66 -17.56
CA GLU A 255 -7.17 4.02 -18.17
C GLU A 255 -7.37 5.52 -18.10
N CYS A 256 -8.02 6.06 -19.11
CA CYS A 256 -8.24 7.50 -19.19
C CYS A 256 -9.57 7.84 -19.84
N TYR A 257 -10.39 8.63 -19.15
CA TYR A 257 -11.53 9.29 -19.77
C TYR A 257 -11.04 10.35 -20.76
N GLY A 258 -10.07 11.16 -20.32
CA GLY A 258 -9.38 12.17 -21.11
C GLY A 258 -10.31 13.27 -21.62
N GLU A 259 -9.87 13.98 -22.66
CA GLU A 259 -10.66 15.03 -23.30
C GLU A 259 -11.90 14.48 -24.05
N GLY A 260 -11.91 13.18 -24.35
CA GLY A 260 -12.95 12.56 -25.17
C GLY A 260 -14.22 12.11 -24.42
N LYS A 261 -14.15 11.90 -23.09
CA LYS A 261 -15.28 11.35 -22.30
C LYS A 261 -15.60 12.28 -21.14
N VAL A 262 -16.43 13.29 -21.42
CA VAL A 262 -16.72 14.36 -20.45
C VAL A 262 -18.00 14.08 -19.67
N ARG A 263 -19.02 13.49 -20.30
CA ARG A 263 -20.33 13.29 -19.68
C ARG A 263 -20.31 12.09 -18.74
N ALA A 264 -21.05 12.19 -17.63
CA ALA A 264 -21.17 11.11 -16.66
C ALA A 264 -21.67 9.79 -17.30
N SER A 265 -22.57 9.86 -18.27
CA SER A 265 -23.08 8.68 -19.01
C SER A 265 -22.00 8.01 -19.87
N GLU A 266 -21.13 8.79 -20.51
CA GLU A 266 -20.01 8.28 -21.31
C GLU A 266 -18.98 7.61 -20.42
N LYS A 267 -18.62 8.25 -19.30
CA LYS A 267 -17.72 7.69 -18.29
C LYS A 267 -18.29 6.39 -17.72
N PHE A 268 -19.57 6.37 -17.35
CA PHE A 268 -20.24 5.18 -16.85
C PHE A 268 -20.26 4.04 -17.88
N THR A 269 -20.58 4.34 -19.14
CA THR A 269 -20.60 3.35 -20.23
C THR A 269 -19.21 2.80 -20.50
N TYR A 270 -18.18 3.65 -20.47
CA TYR A 270 -16.80 3.25 -20.66
C TYR A 270 -16.30 2.36 -19.51
N LEU A 271 -16.53 2.77 -18.27
CA LEU A 271 -16.12 2.00 -17.09
C LEU A 271 -16.75 0.61 -17.09
N ASN A 272 -18.06 0.51 -17.29
CA ASN A 272 -18.77 -0.78 -17.25
C ASN A 272 -18.60 -1.61 -18.53
N GLY A 273 -18.39 -0.97 -19.68
CA GLY A 273 -18.31 -1.64 -20.98
C GLY A 273 -16.90 -2.02 -21.41
N GLN A 274 -15.87 -1.34 -20.91
CA GLN A 274 -14.47 -1.54 -21.30
C GLN A 274 -13.60 -1.89 -20.09
N VAL A 275 -13.47 -0.97 -19.13
CA VAL A 275 -12.52 -1.08 -18.01
C VAL A 275 -12.80 -2.31 -17.14
N ILE A 276 -14.01 -2.43 -16.58
CA ILE A 276 -14.35 -3.55 -15.69
C ILE A 276 -14.21 -4.90 -16.41
N PRO A 277 -14.75 -5.09 -17.64
CA PRO A 277 -14.52 -6.31 -18.40
C PRO A 277 -13.04 -6.62 -18.64
N GLN A 278 -12.19 -5.62 -18.89
CA GLN A 278 -10.74 -5.80 -19.05
C GLN A 278 -10.08 -6.36 -17.79
N LEU A 279 -10.35 -5.74 -16.63
CA LEU A 279 -9.81 -6.19 -15.36
C LEU A 279 -10.31 -7.58 -14.98
N MET A 280 -11.58 -7.91 -15.27
CA MET A 280 -12.13 -9.25 -15.10
C MET A 280 -11.43 -10.29 -15.99
N ARG A 281 -11.09 -9.93 -17.24
CA ARG A 281 -10.32 -10.82 -18.12
C ARG A 281 -8.95 -11.14 -17.53
N PHE A 282 -8.23 -10.16 -16.99
CA PHE A 282 -6.97 -10.43 -16.28
C PHE A 282 -7.18 -11.35 -15.08
N ALA A 283 -8.16 -11.04 -14.23
CA ALA A 283 -8.44 -11.83 -13.05
C ALA A 283 -8.79 -13.29 -13.40
N SER A 284 -9.66 -13.49 -14.40
CA SER A 284 -10.06 -14.81 -14.86
C SER A 284 -8.89 -15.63 -15.41
N ALA A 285 -7.95 -15.03 -16.14
CA ALA A 285 -6.83 -15.76 -16.76
C ALA A 285 -5.94 -16.50 -15.75
N PHE A 286 -5.91 -16.04 -14.50
CA PHE A 286 -5.13 -16.64 -13.40
C PHE A 286 -5.99 -17.32 -12.32
N SER A 287 -7.31 -17.22 -12.44
CA SER A 287 -8.26 -17.82 -11.49
C SER A 287 -8.32 -19.35 -11.61
N ILE A 288 -8.65 -20.04 -10.51
CA ILE A 288 -8.94 -21.49 -10.48
C ILE A 288 -10.14 -21.89 -11.34
N ILE A 289 -10.98 -20.93 -11.73
CA ILE A 289 -12.16 -21.17 -12.57
C ILE A 289 -11.75 -21.41 -14.05
N THR A 290 -10.60 -20.91 -14.47
CA THR A 290 -10.08 -21.12 -15.82
C THR A 290 -9.49 -22.52 -15.96
N ASP A 291 -9.61 -23.12 -17.16
CA ASP A 291 -9.00 -24.41 -17.47
C ASP A 291 -7.52 -24.48 -17.04
N ASN A 292 -7.19 -25.51 -16.24
CA ASN A 292 -5.86 -25.66 -15.65
C ASN A 292 -4.74 -25.65 -16.69
N LYS A 293 -4.94 -26.29 -17.86
CA LYS A 293 -3.91 -26.32 -18.90
C LYS A 293 -3.70 -24.95 -19.52
N LEU A 294 -4.78 -24.21 -19.78
CA LEU A 294 -4.72 -22.85 -20.31
C LEU A 294 -4.03 -21.89 -19.32
N ARG A 295 -4.41 -22.00 -18.04
CA ARG A 295 -3.84 -21.20 -16.95
C ARG A 295 -2.34 -21.47 -16.81
N ASP A 296 -1.94 -22.74 -16.70
CA ASP A 296 -0.53 -23.13 -16.55
C ASP A 296 0.32 -22.74 -17.76
N LYS A 297 -0.25 -22.84 -18.97
CA LYS A 297 0.41 -22.36 -20.19
C LYS A 297 0.64 -20.85 -20.16
N THR A 298 -0.34 -20.08 -19.71
CA THR A 298 -0.23 -18.61 -19.60
C THR A 298 0.84 -18.24 -18.56
N ILE A 299 0.79 -18.86 -17.37
CA ILE A 299 1.78 -18.67 -16.30
C ILE A 299 3.18 -19.00 -16.82
N LYS A 300 3.36 -20.17 -17.45
CA LYS A 300 4.67 -20.58 -17.99
C LYS A 300 5.21 -19.57 -19.00
N SER A 301 4.36 -19.12 -19.94
CA SER A 301 4.77 -18.14 -20.95
C SER A 301 5.17 -16.79 -20.33
N TRP A 302 4.46 -16.34 -19.29
CA TRP A 302 4.81 -15.09 -18.61
C TRP A 302 6.09 -15.20 -17.80
N ILE A 303 6.29 -16.33 -17.11
CA ILE A 303 7.55 -16.59 -16.39
C ILE A 303 8.73 -16.58 -17.35
N GLU A 304 8.65 -17.28 -18.49
CA GLU A 304 9.72 -17.28 -19.50
C GLU A 304 10.09 -15.87 -19.96
N LYS A 305 9.09 -14.99 -20.15
CA LYS A 305 9.30 -13.60 -20.54
C LYS A 305 9.92 -12.76 -19.43
N ILE A 306 9.47 -12.95 -18.18
CA ILE A 306 10.08 -12.30 -17.01
C ILE A 306 11.56 -12.71 -16.90
N MET A 307 11.85 -14.01 -17.02
CA MET A 307 13.22 -14.53 -16.97
C MET A 307 14.08 -13.94 -18.08
N THR A 308 13.57 -13.90 -19.32
CA THR A 308 14.27 -13.29 -20.46
C THR A 308 14.57 -11.81 -20.20
N TYR A 309 13.61 -11.07 -19.66
CA TYR A 309 13.80 -9.66 -19.32
C TYR A 309 14.88 -9.48 -18.24
N VAL A 310 14.82 -10.28 -17.17
CA VAL A 310 15.82 -10.27 -16.08
C VAL A 310 17.22 -10.60 -16.60
N GLU A 311 17.36 -11.58 -17.48
CA GLU A 311 18.65 -11.96 -18.08
C GLU A 311 19.21 -10.86 -19.00
N SER A 312 18.34 -10.15 -19.70
CA SER A 312 18.74 -9.08 -20.62
C SER A 312 19.11 -7.76 -19.94
N ASN A 313 18.74 -7.56 -18.66
CA ASN A 313 18.93 -6.32 -17.93
C ASN A 313 19.80 -6.54 -16.68
N GLU A 314 21.06 -6.11 -16.75
CA GLU A 314 22.06 -6.33 -15.71
C GLU A 314 21.65 -5.75 -14.34
N GLN A 315 21.08 -4.55 -14.31
CA GLN A 315 20.63 -3.92 -13.05
C GLN A 315 19.49 -4.70 -12.40
N VAL A 316 18.55 -5.20 -13.21
CA VAL A 316 17.46 -6.04 -12.73
C VAL A 316 18.00 -7.40 -12.26
N ASN A 317 18.93 -7.99 -13.00
CA ASN A 317 19.57 -9.25 -12.63
C ASN A 317 20.24 -9.20 -11.26
N GLU A 318 21.04 -8.16 -11.00
CA GLU A 318 21.68 -7.95 -9.70
C GLU A 318 20.66 -7.82 -8.57
N LYS A 319 19.53 -7.14 -8.83
CA LYS A 319 18.43 -6.98 -7.89
C LYS A 319 17.79 -8.31 -7.54
N ILE A 320 17.47 -9.14 -8.54
CA ILE A 320 16.92 -10.50 -8.33
C ILE A 320 17.89 -11.38 -7.54
N ILE A 321 19.19 -11.36 -7.88
CA ILE A 321 20.22 -12.10 -7.14
C ILE A 321 20.22 -11.71 -5.66
N ARG A 322 20.10 -10.41 -5.36
CA ARG A 322 20.03 -9.91 -3.99
C ARG A 322 18.79 -10.42 -3.26
N TRP A 323 17.60 -10.29 -3.86
CA TRP A 323 16.35 -10.77 -3.27
C TRP A 323 16.40 -12.27 -2.96
N MET A 324 16.93 -13.08 -3.88
CA MET A 324 17.03 -14.53 -3.67
C MET A 324 18.03 -14.90 -2.57
N LYS A 325 19.16 -14.19 -2.46
CA LYS A 325 20.11 -14.36 -1.35
C LYS A 325 19.53 -13.89 -0.01
N GLU A 326 18.67 -12.87 -0.02
CA GLU A 326 17.96 -12.45 1.19
C GLU A 326 16.94 -13.51 1.65
N LEU A 327 16.23 -14.16 0.72
CA LEU A 327 15.33 -15.28 1.03
C LEU A 327 16.08 -16.51 1.52
N ASN A 328 17.16 -16.88 0.83
CA ASN A 328 17.98 -18.05 1.14
C ASN A 328 19.47 -17.67 1.11
N PRO A 329 20.06 -17.30 2.27
CA PRO A 329 21.46 -16.85 2.36
C PRO A 329 22.50 -17.87 1.87
N ASN A 330 22.17 -19.16 1.89
CA ASN A 330 23.07 -20.24 1.51
C ASN A 330 22.83 -20.75 0.07
N ILE A 331 22.03 -20.03 -0.72
CA ILE A 331 21.74 -20.41 -2.10
C ILE A 331 23.01 -20.40 -2.96
N LYS A 332 23.25 -21.49 -3.69
CA LYS A 332 24.34 -21.56 -4.67
C LYS A 332 24.00 -20.67 -5.86
N GLN A 333 24.99 -19.97 -6.43
CA GLN A 333 24.79 -19.06 -7.56
C GLN A 333 24.03 -19.73 -8.72
N MET A 334 24.37 -20.97 -9.06
CA MET A 334 23.71 -21.74 -10.12
C MET A 334 22.24 -22.09 -9.86
N ALA A 335 21.77 -22.00 -8.61
CA ALA A 335 20.39 -22.29 -8.22
C ALA A 335 19.49 -21.05 -8.18
N ILE A 336 20.06 -19.84 -8.23
CA ILE A 336 19.32 -18.57 -8.04
C ILE A 336 18.16 -18.44 -9.04
N TYR A 337 18.41 -18.64 -10.33
CA TYR A 337 17.38 -18.49 -11.36
C TYR A 337 16.27 -19.52 -11.26
N ARG A 338 16.61 -20.76 -10.89
CA ARG A 338 15.63 -21.83 -10.67
C ARG A 338 14.75 -21.53 -9.46
N ASP A 339 15.34 -21.04 -8.37
CA ASP A 339 14.60 -20.68 -7.18
C ASP A 339 13.73 -19.45 -7.44
N PHE A 340 14.23 -18.45 -8.18
CA PHE A 340 13.43 -17.30 -8.62
C PHE A 340 12.25 -17.72 -9.50
N GLU A 341 12.47 -18.61 -10.49
CA GLU A 341 11.39 -19.18 -11.30
C GLU A 341 10.35 -19.89 -10.43
N SER A 342 10.80 -20.67 -9.43
CA SER A 342 9.91 -21.33 -8.48
C SER A 342 9.11 -20.32 -7.64
N GLU A 343 9.71 -19.23 -7.18
CA GLU A 343 9.01 -18.18 -6.44
C GLU A 343 8.00 -17.45 -7.33
N LEU A 344 8.32 -17.16 -8.59
CA LEU A 344 7.35 -16.61 -9.55
C LEU A 344 6.15 -17.55 -9.74
N ARG A 345 6.39 -18.87 -9.89
CA ARG A 345 5.31 -19.87 -9.98
C ARG A 345 4.40 -19.85 -8.76
N LYS A 346 4.96 -19.71 -7.55
CA LYS A 346 4.18 -19.57 -6.32
C LYS A 346 3.37 -18.27 -6.30
N SER A 347 3.97 -17.15 -6.71
CA SER A 347 3.29 -15.86 -6.76
C SER A 347 2.11 -15.85 -7.73
N PHE A 348 2.22 -16.44 -8.92
CA PHE A 348 1.07 -16.59 -9.81
C PHE A 348 -0.09 -17.41 -9.21
N LYS A 349 0.22 -18.33 -8.28
CA LYS A 349 -0.79 -19.16 -7.62
C LYS A 349 -1.37 -18.54 -6.36
N MET A 350 -0.74 -17.52 -5.79
CA MET A 350 -1.05 -17.10 -4.40
C MET A 350 -1.04 -15.58 -4.19
N ASN A 351 -0.36 -14.79 -5.01
CA ASN A 351 -0.07 -13.38 -4.73
C ASN A 351 -0.09 -12.51 -6.00
N ILE A 352 -1.29 -12.38 -6.59
CA ILE A 352 -1.57 -11.50 -7.73
C ILE A 352 -2.39 -10.30 -7.26
N ASN A 353 -2.06 -9.12 -7.79
CA ASN A 353 -2.81 -7.89 -7.61
C ASN A 353 -3.04 -7.22 -8.96
N ILE A 354 -4.22 -6.66 -9.16
CA ILE A 354 -4.55 -5.83 -10.33
C ILE A 354 -4.55 -4.37 -9.87
N ILE A 355 -3.76 -3.54 -10.54
CA ILE A 355 -3.64 -2.11 -10.27
C ILE A 355 -4.31 -1.35 -11.42
N LEU A 356 -5.37 -0.61 -11.13
CA LEU A 356 -5.96 0.34 -12.07
C LEU A 356 -5.44 1.75 -11.78
N ILE A 357 -4.80 2.38 -12.76
CA ILE A 357 -4.40 3.79 -12.70
C ILE A 357 -5.31 4.57 -13.64
N ILE A 358 -6.11 5.47 -13.09
CA ILE A 358 -7.14 6.21 -13.84
C ILE A 358 -7.17 7.69 -13.48
N ASP A 359 -7.70 8.54 -14.36
CA ASP A 359 -7.80 9.98 -14.13
C ASP A 359 -8.93 10.38 -13.17
N GLU A 360 -10.00 9.59 -13.12
CA GLU A 360 -11.14 9.84 -12.23
C GLU A 360 -11.82 8.53 -11.82
N MET A 361 -12.18 8.41 -10.53
CA MET A 361 -13.01 7.31 -10.05
C MET A 361 -13.64 7.66 -8.70
N THR A 362 -14.88 7.24 -8.46
CA THR A 362 -15.53 7.40 -7.16
C THR A 362 -15.18 6.26 -6.20
N SER A 363 -15.33 6.48 -4.89
CA SER A 363 -15.11 5.43 -3.88
C SER A 363 -16.05 4.24 -4.07
N GLU A 364 -17.28 4.47 -4.50
CA GLU A 364 -18.28 3.41 -4.78
C GLU A 364 -17.87 2.55 -5.99
N GLN A 365 -17.40 3.19 -7.07
CA GLN A 365 -16.87 2.49 -8.24
C GLN A 365 -15.66 1.63 -7.86
N LYS A 366 -14.72 2.20 -7.09
CA LYS A 366 -13.54 1.48 -6.60
C LYS A 366 -13.91 0.23 -5.81
N GLU A 367 -14.83 0.35 -4.86
CA GLU A 367 -15.25 -0.78 -4.02
C GLU A 367 -16.02 -1.84 -4.83
N THR A 368 -16.84 -1.41 -5.79
CA THR A 368 -17.53 -2.32 -6.72
C THR A 368 -16.52 -3.16 -7.52
N ILE A 369 -15.52 -2.53 -8.12
CA ILE A 369 -14.48 -3.22 -8.90
C ILE A 369 -13.68 -4.15 -7.98
N LYS A 370 -13.29 -3.68 -6.80
CA LYS A 370 -12.59 -4.48 -5.80
C LYS A 370 -13.34 -5.76 -5.46
N ASN A 371 -14.65 -5.68 -5.23
CA ASN A 371 -15.49 -6.84 -4.92
C ASN A 371 -15.60 -7.81 -6.11
N ILE A 372 -15.74 -7.29 -7.33
CA ILE A 372 -15.73 -8.10 -8.55
C ILE A 372 -14.39 -8.84 -8.69
N ILE A 373 -13.26 -8.17 -8.55
CA ILE A 373 -11.93 -8.79 -8.70
C ILE A 373 -11.64 -9.80 -7.59
N ARG A 374 -12.01 -9.51 -6.34
CA ARG A 374 -11.84 -10.43 -5.19
C ARG A 374 -12.71 -11.70 -5.26
N SER A 375 -13.71 -11.72 -6.15
CA SER A 375 -14.49 -12.93 -6.44
C SER A 375 -13.66 -14.00 -7.15
N PHE A 376 -12.62 -13.61 -7.90
CA PHE A 376 -11.71 -14.53 -8.57
C PHE A 376 -10.71 -15.13 -7.57
N LYS A 377 -10.70 -16.47 -7.49
CA LYS A 377 -9.89 -17.22 -6.53
C LYS A 377 -8.63 -17.76 -7.16
N LEU A 378 -7.54 -17.71 -6.41
CA LEU A 378 -6.23 -18.27 -6.73
C LEU A 378 -6.07 -19.67 -6.12
N ASP A 379 -5.06 -20.39 -6.60
CA ASP A 379 -4.76 -21.78 -6.24
C ASP A 379 -4.02 -21.86 -4.89
N ASN A 380 -4.72 -21.45 -3.82
CA ASN A 380 -4.25 -21.56 -2.45
C ASN A 380 -5.36 -22.12 -1.54
N THR A 381 -5.29 -23.41 -1.23
CA THR A 381 -6.27 -24.11 -0.37
C THR A 381 -6.06 -23.87 1.12
N SER A 382 -4.94 -23.24 1.52
CA SER A 382 -4.51 -23.16 2.92
C SER A 382 -4.81 -21.83 3.62
N SER A 383 -5.23 -20.80 2.89
CA SER A 383 -5.48 -19.46 3.44
C SER A 383 -6.87 -18.95 3.10
N LYS A 384 -7.52 -18.24 4.04
CA LYS A 384 -8.76 -17.49 3.79
C LYS A 384 -8.60 -16.36 2.75
N GLU A 385 -7.36 -16.01 2.39
CA GLU A 385 -7.01 -14.93 1.45
C GLU A 385 -6.59 -15.45 0.07
N ASN A 386 -7.34 -16.39 -0.48
CA ASN A 386 -7.06 -17.01 -1.78
C ASN A 386 -7.68 -16.25 -2.96
N TYR A 387 -7.64 -14.92 -2.95
CA TYR A 387 -8.24 -14.08 -4.00
C TYR A 387 -7.20 -13.17 -4.66
N ILE A 388 -7.54 -12.70 -5.86
CA ILE A 388 -6.77 -11.68 -6.55
C ILE A 388 -7.03 -10.33 -5.87
N ASP A 389 -5.97 -9.64 -5.47
CA ASP A 389 -6.06 -8.31 -4.88
C ASP A 389 -6.37 -7.25 -5.95
N PHE A 390 -6.99 -6.15 -5.53
CA PHE A 390 -7.24 -5.01 -6.39
C PHE A 390 -6.80 -3.73 -5.68
N SER A 391 -6.05 -2.90 -6.41
CA SER A 391 -5.64 -1.57 -5.99
C SER A 391 -6.01 -0.57 -7.08
N SER A 392 -6.32 0.66 -6.70
CA SER A 392 -6.50 1.71 -7.69
C SER A 392 -5.93 3.03 -7.24
N TYR A 393 -5.36 3.75 -8.21
CA TYR A 393 -4.76 5.05 -8.03
C TYR A 393 -5.37 6.05 -8.98
N ILE A 394 -5.81 7.18 -8.44
CA ILE A 394 -6.36 8.29 -9.22
C ILE A 394 -5.24 9.30 -9.44
N VAL A 395 -4.90 9.56 -10.70
CA VAL A 395 -3.85 10.52 -11.07
C VAL A 395 -4.47 11.67 -11.84
N ARG A 396 -4.27 12.90 -11.38
CA ARG A 396 -4.72 14.12 -12.07
C ARG A 396 -3.54 14.87 -12.64
N LEU A 397 -3.73 15.46 -13.82
CA LEU A 397 -2.76 16.36 -14.41
C LEU A 397 -3.07 17.78 -13.94
N GLU A 398 -2.14 18.37 -13.19
CA GLU A 398 -2.30 19.71 -12.62
C GLU A 398 -1.33 20.68 -13.33
N GLN A 399 -1.87 21.77 -13.87
CA GLN A 399 -1.09 22.85 -14.45
C GLN A 399 -0.85 23.94 -13.40
N LYS A 400 0.41 24.29 -13.17
CA LYS A 400 0.78 25.42 -12.31
C LYS A 400 0.19 26.72 -12.86
N ILE A 401 -0.51 27.47 -12.00
CA ILE A 401 -0.90 28.86 -12.26
C ILE A 401 0.10 29.78 -11.57
N ASP A 402 0.24 29.64 -10.25
CA ASP A 402 1.16 30.44 -9.46
C ASP A 402 1.77 29.65 -8.29
N VAL A 403 2.93 30.06 -7.81
CA VAL A 403 3.60 29.50 -6.64
C VAL A 403 3.93 30.64 -5.68
N TYR A 404 3.28 30.63 -4.53
CA TYR A 404 3.43 31.63 -3.48
C TYR A 404 4.52 31.26 -2.48
N ASN A 405 4.70 29.96 -2.21
CA ASN A 405 5.64 29.47 -1.21
C ASN A 405 6.21 28.09 -1.60
N LYS A 406 7.49 28.02 -1.93
CA LYS A 406 8.12 26.73 -2.31
C LYS A 406 8.24 25.74 -1.15
N ASP A 407 8.17 26.22 0.09
CA ASP A 407 8.23 25.42 1.31
C ASP A 407 6.82 25.10 1.85
N GLY A 408 5.77 25.40 1.08
CA GLY A 408 4.40 25.02 1.41
C GLY A 408 4.14 23.53 1.17
N ASP A 409 3.27 22.94 1.99
CA ASP A 409 2.93 21.51 1.92
C ASP A 409 1.67 21.23 1.08
N TYR A 410 0.88 22.27 0.79
CA TYR A 410 -0.47 22.13 0.22
C TYR A 410 -0.62 22.97 -1.05
N ALA A 411 -1.31 22.46 -2.06
CA ALA A 411 -1.68 23.20 -3.25
C ALA A 411 -3.20 23.42 -3.30
N LEU A 412 -3.64 24.57 -3.80
CA LEU A 412 -5.03 24.78 -4.15
C LEU A 412 -5.23 24.45 -5.63
N SER A 413 -6.08 23.48 -5.93
CA SER A 413 -6.53 23.18 -7.29
C SER A 413 -7.95 23.68 -7.49
N PHE A 414 -8.25 24.32 -8.62
CA PHE A 414 -9.63 24.55 -9.05
C PHE A 414 -9.88 23.84 -10.39
N GLN A 415 -11.15 23.47 -10.59
CA GLN A 415 -11.64 22.74 -11.76
C GLN A 415 -12.71 23.57 -12.47
#